data_AF-A0A939GGR3-F1
#
_entry.id   AF-A0A939GGR3-F1
#
_cell.length_a   1.000
_cell.length_b   1.000
_cell.length_c   1.000
_cell.angle_alpha   90.00
_cell.angle_beta   90.00
_cell.angle_gamma   90.00
#
_symmetry.space_group_name_H-M   'P 1'
#
loop_
_entity.id
_entity.type
_entity.pdbx_description
1 polymer ?
#
loop_
_entity_poly.entity_id
_entity_poly.type
_entity_poly.pdbx_seq_one_letter_code
_entity_poly.pdbx_strand_id
1 'polypeptide(L)'
;MKQTICIDQDDVLADTHAKLVKLYLQSDAPRYELAELQEKSFQELFHEEERNAVYRQIHEPGFFADIPVMPGAQEAIVHLQERYNVFVATAAMEFPNSFRDKYDWLAEHFPTIHWKNYIFLGDKSILGANFLIDDMPYNLHTFTGKGLLFDALHNRDETAYTRVRNWTEVLGLLLD
;
A
#
# COMPACT_ATOMS: atom_id res chain seq x y z
N MET A 1 10.22 -22.56 -13.13
CA MET A 1 10.62 -21.63 -12.05
C MET A 1 9.37 -20.93 -11.54
N LYS A 2 9.26 -20.68 -10.24
CA LYS A 2 8.14 -19.87 -9.69
C LYS A 2 8.19 -18.48 -10.32
N GLN A 3 7.02 -17.94 -10.70
CA GLN A 3 6.91 -16.55 -11.12
C GLN A 3 7.14 -15.61 -9.93
N THR A 4 7.48 -14.35 -10.20
CA THR A 4 7.77 -13.34 -9.17
C THR A 4 6.64 -12.32 -9.09
N ILE A 5 6.20 -12.00 -7.88
CA ILE A 5 5.23 -10.93 -7.58
C ILE A 5 5.92 -9.91 -6.68
N CYS A 6 5.87 -8.65 -7.07
CA CYS A 6 6.16 -7.51 -6.20
C CYS A 6 4.84 -6.93 -5.67
N ILE A 7 4.81 -6.55 -4.40
CA ILE A 7 3.61 -6.07 -3.72
C ILE A 7 3.96 -4.76 -3.02
N ASP A 8 3.16 -3.72 -3.23
CA ASP A 8 3.33 -2.47 -2.51
C ASP A 8 3.01 -2.62 -1.02
N GLN A 9 3.54 -1.72 -0.19
CA GLN A 9 3.24 -1.71 1.24
C GLN A 9 2.04 -0.84 1.57
N ASP A 10 2.12 0.47 1.33
CA ASP A 10 1.09 1.43 1.74
C ASP A 10 -0.18 1.23 0.90
N ASP A 11 -1.34 1.30 1.53
CA ASP A 11 -2.68 1.07 0.94
C ASP A 11 -2.87 -0.26 0.18
N VAL A 12 -1.96 -1.23 0.39
CA VAL A 12 -2.02 -2.60 -0.17
C VAL A 12 -1.82 -3.66 0.92
N LEU A 13 -0.71 -3.59 1.65
CA LEU A 13 -0.44 -4.43 2.82
C LEU A 13 -0.79 -3.71 4.13
N ALA A 14 -0.52 -2.41 4.19
CA ALA A 14 -0.74 -1.53 5.33
C ALA A 14 -1.87 -0.56 5.00
N ASP A 15 -2.90 -0.48 5.82
CA ASP A 15 -4.05 0.41 5.62
C ASP A 15 -3.73 1.83 6.11
N THR A 16 -2.91 2.51 5.29
CA THR A 16 -2.40 3.86 5.53
C THR A 16 -3.54 4.87 5.53
N HIS A 17 -4.54 4.71 4.65
CA HIS A 17 -5.76 5.51 4.65
C HIS A 17 -6.47 5.45 6.01
N ALA A 18 -6.70 4.27 6.60
CA ALA A 18 -7.33 4.18 7.92
C ALA A 18 -6.50 4.84 9.02
N LYS A 19 -5.16 4.74 8.98
CA LYS A 19 -4.29 5.45 9.91
C LYS A 19 -4.47 6.97 9.81
N LEU A 20 -4.46 7.50 8.59
CA LEU A 20 -4.62 8.93 8.35
C LEU A 20 -6.02 9.43 8.74
N VAL A 21 -7.08 8.65 8.45
CA VAL A 21 -8.45 8.97 8.88
C VAL A 21 -8.54 9.06 10.40
N LYS A 22 -7.94 8.09 11.12
CA LYS A 22 -7.89 8.11 12.58
C LYS A 22 -7.18 9.36 13.11
N LEU A 23 -6.02 9.71 12.56
CA LEU A 23 -5.27 10.90 12.97
C LEU A 23 -6.04 12.19 12.69
N TYR A 24 -6.70 12.29 11.54
CA TYR A 24 -7.51 13.45 11.19
C TYR A 24 -8.69 13.64 12.16
N LEU A 25 -9.43 12.57 12.44
CA LEU A 25 -10.57 12.61 13.38
C LEU A 25 -10.15 12.91 14.83
N GLN A 26 -8.88 12.69 15.18
CA GLN A 26 -8.29 13.01 16.48
C GLN A 26 -7.65 14.40 16.54
N SER A 27 -7.65 15.15 15.44
CA SER A 27 -7.12 16.52 15.41
C SER A 27 -8.02 17.52 16.16
N ASP A 28 -7.54 18.74 16.37
CA ASP A 28 -8.23 19.75 17.17
C ASP A 28 -9.59 20.18 16.58
N ALA A 29 -9.78 20.04 15.26
CA ALA A 29 -11.00 20.49 14.57
C ALA A 29 -11.23 19.72 13.24
N PRO A 30 -11.57 18.42 13.27
CA PRO A 30 -11.96 17.70 12.06
C PRO A 30 -13.24 18.30 11.46
N ARG A 31 -13.26 18.44 10.13
CA ARG A 31 -14.38 19.01 9.37
C ARG A 31 -15.27 17.95 8.73
N TYR A 32 -14.73 16.75 8.53
CA TYR A 32 -15.40 15.64 7.86
C TYR A 32 -15.60 14.49 8.83
N GLU A 33 -16.77 13.87 8.75
CA GLU A 33 -17.11 12.71 9.56
C GLU A 33 -16.55 11.42 8.93
N LEU A 34 -16.45 10.36 9.74
CA LEU A 34 -15.92 9.06 9.29
C LEU A 34 -16.62 8.56 8.01
N ALA A 35 -17.94 8.72 7.92
CA ALA A 35 -18.72 8.30 6.75
C ALA A 35 -18.28 9.02 5.46
N GLU A 36 -17.91 10.31 5.54
CA GLU A 36 -17.44 11.05 4.38
C GLU A 36 -16.01 10.62 3.98
N LEU A 37 -15.16 10.36 4.97
CA LEU A 37 -13.78 9.91 4.80
C LEU A 37 -13.66 8.46 4.28
N GLN A 38 -14.74 7.67 4.40
CA GLN A 38 -14.86 6.33 3.81
C GLN A 38 -15.31 6.35 2.35
N GLU A 39 -16.00 7.41 1.93
CA GLU A 39 -16.54 7.53 0.57
C GLU A 39 -15.69 8.41 -0.33
N LYS A 40 -14.86 9.30 0.23
CA LYS A 40 -14.05 10.26 -0.52
C LYS A 40 -12.60 10.26 -0.07
N SER A 41 -11.70 10.39 -1.05
CA SER A 41 -10.27 10.53 -0.78
C SER A 41 -9.97 11.87 -0.14
N PHE A 42 -8.83 11.97 0.54
CA PHE A 42 -8.35 13.25 1.06
C PHE A 42 -8.13 14.28 -0.05
N GLN A 43 -7.85 13.86 -1.29
CA GLN A 43 -7.69 14.80 -2.41
C GLN A 43 -9.00 15.48 -2.81
N GLU A 44 -10.13 14.81 -2.60
CA GLU A 44 -11.45 15.37 -2.88
C GLU A 44 -11.99 16.21 -1.72
N LEU A 45 -11.65 15.84 -0.48
CA LEU A 45 -12.18 16.48 0.71
C LEU A 45 -11.31 17.65 1.20
N PHE A 46 -10.01 17.44 1.30
CA PHE A 46 -9.16 18.36 2.06
C PHE A 46 -8.76 19.56 1.21
N HIS A 47 -8.81 20.74 1.81
CA HIS A 47 -8.16 21.93 1.28
C HIS A 47 -6.64 21.79 1.41
N GLU A 48 -5.87 22.64 0.72
CA GLU A 48 -4.41 22.55 0.70
C GLU A 48 -3.78 22.57 2.10
N GLU A 49 -4.29 23.41 3.00
CA GLU A 49 -3.81 23.50 4.38
C GLU A 49 -4.05 22.22 5.19
N GLU A 50 -5.21 21.58 5.03
CA GLU A 50 -5.55 20.30 5.68
C GLU A 50 -4.68 19.17 5.14
N ARG A 51 -4.47 19.12 3.81
CA ARG A 51 -3.54 18.18 3.19
C ARG A 51 -2.12 18.36 3.71
N ASN A 52 -1.63 19.60 3.80
CA ASN A 52 -0.30 19.90 4.31
C ASN A 52 -0.16 19.53 5.81
N ALA A 53 -1.22 19.67 6.61
CA ALA A 53 -1.22 19.24 8.00
C ALA A 53 -1.10 17.72 8.13
N VAL A 54 -1.87 16.97 7.34
CA VAL A 54 -1.80 15.51 7.32
C VAL A 54 -0.48 15.01 6.73
N TYR A 55 0.00 15.62 5.64
CA TYR A 55 1.27 15.29 5.01
C TYR A 55 2.47 15.49 5.96
N ARG A 56 2.45 16.53 6.80
CA ARG A 56 3.47 16.71 7.84
C ARG A 56 3.57 15.52 8.79
N GLN A 57 2.44 14.89 9.14
CA GLN A 57 2.43 13.73 10.03
C GLN A 57 3.12 12.51 9.41
N ILE A 58 3.04 12.35 8.07
CA ILE A 58 3.71 11.25 7.35
C ILE A 58 5.25 11.33 7.51
N HIS A 59 5.79 12.54 7.71
CA HIS A 59 7.22 12.74 7.93
C HIS A 59 7.68 12.48 9.38
N GLU A 60 6.75 12.32 10.33
CA GLU A 60 7.11 12.10 11.73
C GLU A 60 7.62 10.68 11.96
N PRO A 61 8.71 10.50 12.75
CA PRO A 61 9.12 9.18 13.20
C PRO A 61 7.98 8.45 13.93
N GLY A 62 7.78 7.17 13.60
CA GLY A 62 6.73 6.34 14.17
C GLY A 62 5.40 6.39 13.42
N PHE A 63 5.24 7.25 12.41
CA PHE A 63 3.99 7.30 11.63
C PHE A 63 3.66 5.95 10.97
N PHE A 64 4.67 5.29 10.43
CA PHE A 64 4.50 4.02 9.71
C PHE A 64 4.53 2.79 10.64
N ALA A 65 4.92 2.96 11.91
CA ALA A 65 5.18 1.84 12.81
C ALA A 65 3.91 1.15 13.32
N ASP A 66 2.77 1.83 13.33
CA ASP A 66 1.51 1.33 13.88
C ASP A 66 0.34 1.41 12.88
N ILE A 67 0.65 1.38 11.59
CA ILE A 67 -0.38 1.29 10.54
C ILE A 67 -1.07 -0.08 10.65
N PRO A 68 -2.42 -0.15 10.65
CA PRO A 68 -3.11 -1.44 10.68
C PRO A 68 -2.83 -2.27 9.42
N VAL A 69 -2.80 -3.58 9.56
CA VAL A 69 -2.64 -4.50 8.42
C VAL A 69 -3.93 -4.52 7.59
N MET A 70 -3.79 -4.47 6.26
CA MET A 70 -4.90 -4.58 5.32
C MET A 70 -5.63 -5.93 5.50
N PRO A 71 -6.97 -5.96 5.59
CA PRO A 71 -7.71 -7.19 5.85
C PRO A 71 -7.41 -8.31 4.85
N GLY A 72 -7.08 -9.49 5.38
CA GLY A 72 -6.75 -10.69 4.59
C GLY A 72 -5.34 -10.75 4.02
N ALA A 73 -4.53 -9.69 4.18
CA ALA A 73 -3.18 -9.63 3.59
C ALA A 73 -2.27 -10.77 4.07
N GLN A 74 -2.19 -11.01 5.39
CA GLN A 74 -1.26 -11.99 5.96
C GLN A 74 -1.53 -13.41 5.43
N GLU A 75 -2.80 -13.82 5.43
CA GLU A 75 -3.22 -15.13 4.89
C GLU A 75 -2.92 -15.23 3.39
N ALA A 76 -3.22 -14.17 2.63
CA ALA A 76 -2.98 -14.16 1.21
C ALA A 76 -1.49 -14.25 0.85
N ILE A 77 -0.61 -13.58 1.59
CA ILE A 77 0.84 -13.69 1.41
C ILE A 77 1.30 -15.14 1.58
N VAL A 78 0.83 -15.84 2.62
CA VAL A 78 1.19 -17.24 2.86
C VAL A 78 0.81 -18.11 1.65
N HIS A 79 -0.41 -17.96 1.13
CA HIS A 79 -0.86 -18.71 -0.03
C HIS A 79 -0.12 -18.35 -1.32
N LEU A 80 0.18 -17.07 -1.55
CA LEU A 80 0.95 -16.64 -2.72
C LEU A 80 2.37 -17.21 -2.69
N GLN A 81 3.00 -17.31 -1.52
CA GLN A 81 4.34 -17.90 -1.37
C GLN A 81 4.41 -19.38 -1.77
N GLU A 82 3.28 -20.11 -1.78
CA GLU A 82 3.23 -21.50 -2.25
C GLU A 82 3.54 -21.60 -3.76
N ARG A 83 3.10 -20.62 -4.57
CA ARG A 83 3.24 -20.63 -6.03
C ARG A 83 4.21 -19.59 -6.60
N TYR A 84 4.47 -18.51 -5.87
CA TYR A 84 5.24 -17.36 -6.33
C TYR A 84 6.45 -17.07 -5.44
N ASN A 85 7.43 -16.37 -6.00
CA ASN A 85 8.42 -15.64 -5.22
C ASN A 85 7.83 -14.27 -4.88
N VAL A 86 7.55 -14.03 -3.60
CA VAL A 86 6.91 -12.80 -3.13
C VAL A 86 7.96 -11.82 -2.62
N PHE A 87 7.90 -10.60 -3.14
CA PHE A 87 8.70 -9.44 -2.72
C PHE A 87 7.77 -8.30 -2.32
N VAL A 88 8.20 -7.51 -1.33
CA VAL A 88 7.57 -6.23 -1.00
C VAL A 88 8.40 -5.13 -1.62
N ALA A 89 7.79 -4.22 -2.36
CA ALA A 89 8.43 -3.12 -3.06
C ALA A 89 7.81 -1.80 -2.60
N THR A 90 8.49 -1.07 -1.72
CA THR A 90 7.96 0.16 -1.08
C THR A 90 8.89 1.34 -1.31
N ALA A 91 8.31 2.53 -1.41
CA ALA A 91 9.08 3.77 -1.30
C ALA A 91 9.45 4.06 0.16
N ALA A 92 10.58 4.75 0.35
CA ALA A 92 11.01 5.29 1.65
C ALA A 92 11.89 6.54 1.51
N MET A 93 12.53 6.76 0.36
CA MET A 93 13.44 7.90 0.16
C MET A 93 12.74 9.26 0.21
N GLU A 94 11.46 9.32 -0.18
CA GLU A 94 10.62 10.51 -0.07
C GLU A 94 10.30 10.86 1.40
N PHE A 95 10.27 9.86 2.28
CA PHE A 95 10.01 9.99 3.71
C PHE A 95 11.15 9.35 4.51
N PRO A 96 12.33 9.99 4.65
CA PRO A 96 13.52 9.30 5.17
C PRO A 96 13.36 8.66 6.56
N ASN A 97 12.50 9.23 7.41
CA ASN A 97 12.18 8.67 8.74
C ASN A 97 11.37 7.36 8.66
N SER A 98 10.72 7.08 7.54
CA SER A 98 9.87 5.90 7.34
C SER A 98 10.63 4.58 7.18
N PHE A 99 11.91 4.61 6.79
CA PHE A 99 12.63 3.40 6.40
C PHE A 99 12.63 2.36 7.53
N ARG A 100 12.98 2.79 8.76
CA ARG A 100 13.07 1.89 9.90
C ARG A 100 11.69 1.36 10.28
N ASP A 101 10.70 2.23 10.33
CA ASP A 101 9.32 1.88 10.67
C ASP A 101 8.74 0.87 9.68
N LYS A 102 8.88 1.12 8.37
CA LYS A 102 8.42 0.20 7.31
C LYS A 102 9.10 -1.15 7.39
N TYR A 103 10.41 -1.18 7.65
CA TYR A 103 11.18 -2.41 7.81
C TYR A 103 10.71 -3.22 9.02
N ASP A 104 10.62 -2.59 10.20
CA ASP A 104 10.21 -3.25 11.44
C ASP A 104 8.75 -3.72 11.35
N TRP A 105 7.88 -2.90 10.77
CA TRP A 105 6.47 -3.23 10.52
C TRP A 105 6.31 -4.48 9.65
N LEU A 106 7.08 -4.60 8.56
CA LEU A 106 7.09 -5.79 7.72
C LEU A 106 7.58 -7.02 8.49
N ALA A 107 8.64 -6.88 9.29
CA ALA A 107 9.17 -7.98 10.09
C ALA A 107 8.18 -8.45 11.17
N GLU A 108 7.41 -7.53 11.76
CA GLU A 108 6.38 -7.83 12.76
C GLU A 108 5.15 -8.51 12.14
N HIS A 109 4.60 -7.92 11.08
CA HIS A 109 3.31 -8.34 10.54
C HIS A 109 3.39 -9.41 9.45
N PHE A 110 4.52 -9.53 8.75
CA PHE A 110 4.73 -10.49 7.67
C PHE A 110 5.98 -11.35 7.89
N PRO A 111 6.08 -12.08 9.03
CA PRO A 111 7.30 -12.80 9.40
C PRO A 111 7.69 -13.94 8.44
N THR A 112 6.79 -14.35 7.55
CA THR A 112 7.08 -15.35 6.50
C THR A 112 7.79 -14.75 5.30
N ILE A 113 7.79 -13.42 5.12
CA ILE A 113 8.56 -12.75 4.08
C ILE A 113 9.98 -12.53 4.61
N HIS A 114 10.96 -13.22 4.02
CA HIS A 114 12.35 -13.06 4.43
C HIS A 114 12.85 -11.65 4.08
N TRP A 115 13.65 -11.00 4.94
CA TRP A 115 14.13 -9.62 4.76
C TRP A 115 14.85 -9.35 3.42
N LYS A 116 15.44 -10.39 2.82
CA LYS A 116 16.04 -10.33 1.45
C LYS A 116 15.02 -10.01 0.35
N ASN A 117 13.74 -10.14 0.65
CA ASN A 117 12.64 -9.89 -0.28
C ASN A 117 11.98 -8.52 -0.03
N TYR A 118 12.58 -7.67 0.81
CA TYR A 118 12.18 -6.27 0.95
C TYR A 118 12.98 -5.42 -0.03
N ILE A 119 12.30 -4.64 -0.85
CA ILE A 119 12.89 -3.77 -1.85
C ILE A 119 12.44 -2.34 -1.54
N PHE A 120 13.39 -1.49 -1.16
CA PHE A 120 13.16 -0.07 -0.96
C PHE A 120 13.62 0.68 -2.21
N LEU A 121 12.69 1.29 -2.94
CA LEU A 121 12.95 1.96 -4.20
C LEU A 121 11.92 3.07 -4.47
N GLY A 122 12.32 4.11 -5.20
CA GLY A 122 11.40 5.18 -5.61
C GLY A 122 10.70 4.91 -6.94
N ASP A 123 11.42 4.35 -7.91
CA ASP A 123 10.89 4.07 -9.25
C ASP A 123 10.68 2.57 -9.42
N LYS A 124 9.41 2.14 -9.51
CA LYS A 124 9.03 0.72 -9.66
C LYS A 124 9.17 0.21 -11.10
N SER A 125 9.51 1.06 -12.08
CA SER A 125 9.71 0.66 -13.48
C SER A 125 10.88 -0.32 -13.68
N ILE A 126 11.87 -0.28 -12.78
CA ILE A 126 13.05 -1.15 -12.84
C ILE A 126 12.80 -2.56 -12.28
N LEU A 127 11.61 -2.83 -11.74
CA LEU A 127 11.28 -4.14 -11.17
C LEU A 127 11.18 -5.20 -12.28
N GLY A 128 12.08 -6.19 -12.24
CA GLY A 128 12.02 -7.36 -13.10
C GLY A 128 11.15 -8.47 -12.53
N ALA A 129 9.83 -8.26 -12.47
CA ALA A 129 8.86 -9.23 -11.92
C ALA A 129 7.74 -9.57 -12.93
N ASN A 130 7.00 -10.64 -12.67
CA ASN A 130 5.86 -11.02 -13.52
C ASN A 130 4.61 -10.21 -13.18
N PHE A 131 4.42 -9.88 -11.90
CA PHE A 131 3.28 -9.12 -11.43
C PHE A 131 3.72 -8.01 -10.46
N LEU A 132 2.96 -6.92 -10.46
CA LEU A 132 3.03 -5.85 -9.47
C LEU A 132 1.62 -5.60 -8.94
N ILE A 133 1.43 -5.73 -7.63
CA ILE A 133 0.18 -5.34 -6.93
C ILE A 133 0.44 -3.99 -6.27
N ASP A 134 -0.26 -2.96 -6.70
CA ASP A 134 -0.01 -1.57 -6.33
C ASP A 134 -1.32 -0.80 -6.40
N ASP A 135 -1.54 0.15 -5.50
CA ASP A 135 -2.69 1.04 -5.53
C ASP A 135 -2.42 2.30 -6.40
N MET A 136 -1.17 2.61 -6.74
CA MET A 136 -0.84 3.80 -7.52
C MET A 136 -0.74 3.51 -9.03
N PRO A 137 -1.65 4.05 -9.87
CA PRO A 137 -1.67 3.76 -11.30
C PRO A 137 -0.36 4.12 -12.03
N TYR A 138 0.36 5.15 -11.58
CA TYR A 138 1.61 5.56 -12.21
C TYR A 138 2.73 4.51 -12.06
N ASN A 139 2.74 3.74 -10.96
CA ASN A 139 3.67 2.62 -10.78
C ASN A 139 3.35 1.49 -11.77
N LEU A 140 2.07 1.22 -12.00
CA LEU A 140 1.61 0.20 -12.94
C LEU A 140 1.84 0.60 -14.40
N HIS A 141 1.77 1.89 -14.72
CA HIS A 141 1.99 2.42 -16.06
C HIS A 141 3.38 2.14 -16.61
N THR A 142 4.41 2.27 -15.77
CA THR A 142 5.81 2.10 -16.16
C THR A 142 6.33 0.69 -15.90
N PHE A 143 5.58 -0.13 -15.14
CA PHE A 143 5.92 -1.52 -14.89
C PHE A 143 5.75 -2.38 -16.15
N THR A 144 6.77 -3.20 -16.45
CA THR A 144 6.82 -3.99 -17.69
C THR A 144 6.10 -5.34 -17.59
N GLY A 145 5.84 -5.83 -16.37
CA GLY A 145 5.04 -7.03 -16.13
C GLY A 145 3.54 -6.74 -16.10
N LYS A 146 2.75 -7.66 -15.54
CA LYS A 146 1.30 -7.44 -15.37
C LYS A 146 1.01 -6.67 -14.08
N GLY A 147 0.59 -5.41 -14.22
CA GLY A 147 0.06 -4.62 -13.11
C GLY A 147 -1.33 -5.07 -12.68
N LEU A 148 -1.54 -5.20 -11.37
CA LEU A 148 -2.83 -5.40 -10.71
C LEU A 148 -3.10 -4.19 -9.82
N LEU A 149 -4.15 -3.44 -10.13
CA LEU A 149 -4.51 -2.24 -9.38
C LEU A 149 -5.29 -2.65 -8.13
N PHE A 150 -4.66 -2.49 -6.97
CA PHE A 150 -5.34 -2.67 -5.69
C PHE A 150 -6.29 -1.51 -5.46
N ASP A 151 -7.53 -1.80 -5.10
CA ASP A 151 -8.58 -0.79 -4.97
C ASP A 151 -8.30 0.16 -3.79
N ALA A 152 -8.34 1.46 -4.07
CA ALA A 152 -8.24 2.51 -3.07
C ALA A 152 -9.06 3.72 -3.51
N LEU A 153 -9.47 4.57 -2.55
CA LEU A 153 -10.37 5.69 -2.84
C LEU A 153 -9.78 6.68 -3.86
N HIS A 154 -8.48 6.93 -3.84
CA HIS A 154 -7.82 7.84 -4.78
C HIS A 154 -7.69 7.30 -6.20
N ASN A 155 -7.85 5.98 -6.40
CA ASN A 155 -7.71 5.35 -7.71
C ASN A 155 -9.04 4.86 -8.29
N ARG A 156 -10.18 5.15 -7.67
CA ARG A 156 -11.51 4.62 -8.03
C ARG A 156 -11.92 4.82 -9.49
N ASP A 157 -11.47 5.92 -10.11
CA ASP A 157 -11.84 6.29 -11.48
C ASP A 157 -10.89 5.69 -12.52
N GLU A 158 -9.82 5.02 -12.08
CA GLU A 158 -8.88 4.34 -12.97
C GLU A 158 -9.50 3.05 -13.54
N THR A 159 -9.32 2.83 -14.83
CA THR A 159 -9.92 1.70 -15.56
C THR A 159 -8.93 0.96 -16.47
N ALA A 160 -7.69 1.44 -16.60
CA ALA A 160 -6.69 0.89 -17.51
C ALA A 160 -6.09 -0.45 -17.04
N TYR A 161 -6.27 -0.82 -15.78
CA TYR A 161 -5.63 -1.99 -15.16
C TYR A 161 -6.63 -3.03 -14.67
N THR A 162 -6.17 -4.27 -14.51
CA THR A 162 -6.95 -5.30 -13.83
C THR A 162 -7.08 -4.92 -12.35
N ARG A 163 -8.28 -4.52 -11.94
CA ARG A 163 -8.58 -4.12 -10.56
C ARG A 163 -8.84 -5.33 -9.68
N VAL A 164 -8.30 -5.31 -8.47
CA VAL A 164 -8.55 -6.27 -7.38
C VAL A 164 -8.97 -5.49 -6.13
N ARG A 165 -10.17 -5.79 -5.59
CA ARG A 165 -10.76 -4.98 -4.50
C ARG A 165 -10.30 -5.34 -3.11
N ASN A 166 -9.68 -6.50 -2.96
CA ASN A 166 -9.24 -7.04 -1.69
C ASN A 166 -8.36 -8.26 -1.96
N TRP A 167 -7.77 -8.78 -0.88
CA TRP A 167 -6.91 -9.96 -0.94
C TRP A 167 -7.64 -11.24 -1.38
N THR A 168 -8.96 -11.36 -1.19
CA THR A 168 -9.73 -12.49 -1.72
C THR A 168 -9.77 -12.48 -3.25
N GLU A 169 -10.01 -11.32 -3.88
CA GLU A 169 -9.96 -11.18 -5.34
C GLU A 169 -8.53 -11.41 -5.89
N VAL A 170 -7.50 -10.98 -5.17
CA VAL A 170 -6.09 -11.27 -5.53
C VAL A 170 -5.86 -12.79 -5.59
N LEU A 171 -6.28 -13.52 -4.55
CA LEU A 171 -6.09 -14.96 -4.48
C LEU A 171 -6.87 -15.69 -5.58
N GLY A 172 -8.14 -15.32 -5.81
CA GLY A 172 -8.92 -15.90 -6.92
C GLY A 172 -8.26 -15.65 -8.28
N LEU A 173 -7.70 -14.46 -8.51
CA LEU A 173 -7.06 -14.17 -9.79
C LEU A 173 -5.73 -14.91 -10.01
N LEU A 174 -4.98 -15.16 -8.94
CA LEU A 174 -3.59 -15.67 -9.02
C LEU A 174 -3.44 -17.15 -8.66
N LEU A 175 -4.39 -17.75 -7.95
CA LEU A 175 -4.30 -19.15 -7.50
C LEU A 175 -5.33 -20.08 -8.12
N ASP A 176 -6.34 -19.55 -8.82
CA ASP A 176 -7.22 -20.34 -9.68
C ASP A 176 -6.49 -20.77 -10.97
#